data_AF-L1NHG8-F1
#
_entry.id   AF-L1NHG8-F1
#
_cell.length_a   1.000
_cell.length_b   1.000
_cell.length_c   1.000
_cell.angle_alpha   90.00
_cell.angle_beta   90.00
_cell.angle_gamma   90.00
#
_symmetry.space_group_name_H-M   'P 1'
#
loop_
_entity.id
_entity.type
_entity.pdbx_description
1 polymer ?
#
loop_
_entity_poly.entity_id
_entity_poly.type
_entity_poly.pdbx_seq_one_letter_code
_entity_poly.pdbx_strand_id
1 'polypeptide(L)' 'MSFLNRVGVAFRDSYTELTQKVSWPTRSELTNSAVVVMVASLIIAAVVLAMDKTFETALSHVYRAISGVKG' A
#
# COMPACT_ATOMS: atom_id res chain seq x y z
N MET A 1 -14.42 -25.27 38.20
CA MET A 1 -14.90 -24.19 37.30
C MET A 1 -14.25 -22.86 37.66
N SER A 2 -12.92 -22.72 37.49
CA SER A 2 -12.18 -21.50 37.87
C SER A 2 -11.35 -20.90 36.72
N PHE A 3 -11.00 -21.70 35.70
CA PHE A 3 -10.16 -21.25 34.59
C PHE A 3 -10.97 -20.59 33.46
N LEU A 4 -12.15 -21.12 33.09
CA LEU A 4 -12.97 -20.58 32.01
C LEU A 4 -13.46 -19.14 32.29
N ASN A 5 -13.78 -18.83 33.54
CA ASN A 5 -14.27 -17.49 33.91
C ASN A 5 -13.13 -16.44 33.84
N ARG A 6 -11.89 -16.83 34.15
CA ARG A 6 -10.71 -15.94 34.06
C ARG A 6 -10.32 -15.64 32.61
N VAL A 7 -10.37 -16.65 31.74
CA VAL A 7 -10.05 -16.47 30.31
C VAL A 7 -11.12 -15.62 29.62
N GLY A 8 -12.40 -15.86 29.90
CA GLY A 8 -13.50 -15.02 29.38
C GLY A 8 -13.42 -13.57 29.84
N VAL A 9 -13.01 -13.33 31.09
CA VAL A 9 -12.74 -11.98 31.62
C VAL A 9 -11.52 -11.36 30.94
N ALA A 10 -10.42 -12.10 30.76
CA ALA A 10 -9.23 -11.59 30.07
C ALA A 10 -9.51 -11.16 28.62
N PHE A 11 -10.26 -11.95 27.85
CA PHE A 11 -10.65 -11.56 26.48
C PHE A 11 -11.56 -10.33 26.45
N ARG A 12 -12.45 -10.18 27.44
CA ARG A 12 -13.35 -9.04 27.56
C ARG A 12 -12.62 -7.77 27.99
N ASP A 13 -11.68 -7.89 28.93
CA ASP A 13 -10.83 -6.78 29.37
C ASP A 13 -9.89 -6.35 28.23
N SER A 14 -9.30 -7.28 27.49
CA SER A 14 -8.50 -6.96 26.28
C SER A 14 -9.32 -6.33 25.15
N TYR A 15 -10.58 -6.74 24.94
CA TYR A 15 -11.45 -6.10 23.94
C TYR A 15 -11.81 -4.66 24.31
N THR A 16 -12.06 -4.42 25.60
CA THR A 16 -12.36 -3.10 26.14
C THR A 16 -11.11 -2.21 26.12
N GLU A 17 -9.92 -2.76 26.39
CA GLU A 17 -8.65 -2.05 26.33
C GLU A 17 -8.21 -1.74 24.88
N LEU A 18 -8.39 -2.67 23.94
CA LEU A 18 -8.11 -2.42 22.51
C LEU A 18 -9.07 -1.40 21.89
N THR A 19 -10.30 -1.26 22.40
CA THR A 19 -11.24 -0.24 21.92
C THR A 19 -11.08 1.10 22.63
N GLN A 20 -10.64 1.13 23.90
CA GLN A 20 -10.38 2.37 24.64
C GLN A 20 -8.96 2.92 24.45
N LYS A 21 -8.00 2.10 23.98
CA LYS A 21 -6.58 2.47 23.85
C LYS A 21 -6.03 2.35 22.43
N VAL A 22 -6.86 1.95 21.48
CA VAL A 22 -6.54 2.10 20.06
C VAL A 22 -7.57 3.06 19.52
N SER A 23 -7.14 4.30 19.26
CA SER A 23 -7.92 5.31 18.56
C SER A 23 -8.20 4.79 17.15
N TRP A 24 -9.15 3.86 17.02
CA TRP A 24 -9.68 3.47 15.73
C TRP A 24 -10.34 4.73 15.19
N PRO A 25 -9.77 5.32 14.12
CA PRO A 25 -10.32 6.52 13.54
C PRO A 25 -11.78 6.23 13.16
N THR A 26 -12.64 7.22 13.26
CA THR A 26 -14.02 7.05 12.78
C THR A 26 -13.99 6.66 11.30
N ARG A 27 -14.97 5.87 10.83
CA ARG A 27 -15.00 5.35 9.44
C ARG A 27 -14.69 6.44 8.37
N SER A 28 -15.10 7.69 8.62
CA SER A 28 -14.84 8.85 7.78
C SER A 28 -13.35 9.25 7.67
N GLU A 29 -12.57 9.09 8.73
CA GLU A 29 -11.12 9.36 8.73
C GLU A 29 -10.33 8.24 8.03
N LEU A 30 -10.80 6.99 8.13
CA LEU A 30 -10.25 5.89 7.34
C LEU A 30 -10.49 6.11 5.84
N THR A 31 -11.68 6.58 5.46
CA THR A 31 -11.95 6.92 4.06
C THR A 31 -11.07 8.07 3.59
N ASN A 32 -10.84 9.09 4.42
CA ASN A 32 -9.91 10.18 4.10
C ASN A 32 -8.48 9.64 3.84
N SER A 33 -7.97 8.81 4.74
CA SER A 33 -6.65 8.19 4.58
C SER A 33 -6.58 7.25 3.37
N ALA A 34 -7.65 6.51 3.08
CA ALA A 34 -7.74 5.64 1.92
C ALA A 34 -7.77 6.42 0.60
N VAL A 35 -8.43 7.59 0.56
CA VAL A 35 -8.45 8.47 -0.61
C VAL A 35 -7.06 9.04 -0.88
N VAL A 36 -6.33 9.44 0.16
CA VAL A 36 -4.93 9.90 0.02
C VAL A 36 -4.05 8.80 -0.55
N VAL A 37 -4.17 7.56 -0.05
CA VAL A 37 -3.40 6.41 -0.57
C VAL A 37 -3.78 6.06 -2.02
N MET A 38 -5.06 6.16 -2.38
CA MET A 38 -5.54 5.96 -3.76
C MET A 38 -4.92 6.99 -4.71
N VAL A 39 -4.86 8.27 -4.32
CA VAL A 39 -4.23 9.30 -5.15
C VAL A 39 -2.72 9.09 -5.23
N ALA A 40 -2.07 8.72 -4.12
CA ALA A 40 -0.65 8.42 -4.11
C ALA A 40 -0.30 7.24 -5.04
N SER A 41 -1.10 6.18 -5.07
CA SER A 41 -0.87 5.04 -5.96
C SER A 41 -1.05 5.40 -7.44
N LEU A 42 -1.99 6.29 -7.77
CA LEU A 42 -2.16 6.82 -9.13
C LEU A 42 -0.92 7.60 -9.61
N ILE A 43 -0.33 8.42 -8.73
CA ILE A 43 0.89 9.16 -9.05
C ILE A 43 2.05 8.19 -9.29
N ILE A 44 2.21 7.19 -8.43
CA ILE A 44 3.25 6.16 -8.58
C ILE A 44 3.05 5.39 -9.89
N ALA A 45 1.82 5.02 -10.24
CA ALA A 45 1.51 4.36 -11.49
C ALA A 45 1.88 5.21 -12.72
N ALA A 46 1.62 6.52 -12.69
CA ALA A 46 2.01 7.43 -13.77
C ALA A 46 3.54 7.54 -13.92
N VAL A 47 4.28 7.56 -12.80
CA VAL A 47 5.75 7.61 -12.81
C VAL A 47 6.33 6.30 -13.38
N VAL A 48 5.83 5.15 -12.95
CA VAL A 48 6.28 3.84 -13.46
C VAL A 48 6.02 3.76 -14.98
N LEU A 49 4.86 4.21 -15.45
CA LEU A 49 4.55 4.23 -16.88
C LEU A 49 5.54 5.10 -17.67
N ALA A 50 5.90 6.27 -17.14
CA ALA A 50 6.92 7.12 -17.75
C ALA A 50 8.31 6.46 -17.76
N MET A 51 8.68 5.77 -16.67
CA MET A 51 9.92 5.02 -16.59
C MET A 51 9.95 3.89 -17.61
N ASP A 52 8.89 3.07 -17.69
CA ASP A 52 8.78 1.96 -18.65
C ASP A 52 8.98 2.45 -20.09
N LYS A 53 8.34 3.57 -20.45
CA LYS A 53 8.48 4.19 -21.79
C LYS A 53 9.87 4.75 -22.05
N THR A 54 10.49 5.33 -21.03
CA THR A 54 11.84 5.88 -21.13
C THR A 54 12.86 4.77 -21.34
N PHE A 55 12.73 3.66 -20.60
CA PHE A 55 13.61 2.50 -20.77
C PHE A 55 13.42 1.81 -22.12
N GLU A 56 12.18 1.61 -22.58
CA GLU A 56 11.90 1.05 -23.92
C GLU A 56 12.56 1.89 -25.02
N THR A 57 12.41 3.22 -24.94
CA THR A 57 12.96 4.16 -25.91
C THR A 57 14.49 4.19 -25.85
N ALA A 58 15.06 4.31 -24.65
CA ALA A 58 16.51 4.33 -24.45
C ALA A 58 17.17 3.02 -24.91
N LEU A 59 16.60 1.86 -24.54
CA LEU A 59 17.11 0.56 -24.98
C LEU A 59 16.93 0.36 -26.49
N SER A 60 15.83 0.82 -27.09
CA SER A 60 15.66 0.79 -28.55
C SER A 60 16.72 1.63 -29.25
N HIS A 61 17.03 2.84 -28.75
CA HIS A 61 18.09 3.68 -29.31
C HIS A 61 19.48 3.07 -29.15
N VAL A 62 19.79 2.52 -27.97
CA VAL A 62 21.07 1.85 -27.71
C VAL A 62 21.18 0.57 -28.54
N TYR A 63 20.12 -0.24 -28.63
CA TYR A 63 20.09 -1.44 -29.45
C TYR A 63 20.26 -1.10 -30.92
N ARG A 64 19.59 -0.07 -31.45
CA ARG A 64 19.78 0.42 -32.83
C ARG A 64 21.18 0.95 -33.09
N ALA A 65 21.81 1.59 -32.10
CA ALA A 65 23.17 2.11 -32.20
C ALA A 65 24.23 0.99 -32.16
N ILE A 66 24.04 -0.02 -31.31
CA ILE A 66 24.91 -1.19 -31.22
C ILE A 66 24.68 -2.13 -32.41
N SER A 67 23.44 -2.27 -32.87
CA SER A 67 23.06 -3.02 -34.07
C SER A 67 23.33 -2.24 -35.36
N GLY A 68 24.26 -1.28 -35.34
CA GLY A 68 24.67 -0.51 -36.51
C GLY A 68 24.83 -1.43 -37.71
N VAL A 69 24.05 -1.15 -38.76
CA VAL A 69 24.09 -1.81 -40.07
C VAL A 69 23.58 -3.26 -40.08
N LYS A 70 22.29 -3.43 -40.39
CA LYS A 70 21.87 -4.26 -41.52
C LYS A 70 20.68 -3.61 -42.23
N GLY A 71 21.04 -2.64 -43.05
CA GLY A 71 20.25 -1.91 -44.04
C GLY A 71 21.24 -1.07 -44.81
#